data_AF-A0A1U8KSH6-F1
#
_entry.id   AF-A0A1U8KSH6-F1
#
_cell.length_a   1.000
_cell.length_b   1.000
_cell.length_c   1.000
_cell.angle_alpha   90.00
_cell.angle_beta   90.00
_cell.angle_gamma   90.00
#
_symmetry.space_group_name_H-M   'P 1'
#
loop_
_entity.id
_entity.type
_entity.pdbx_description
1 polymer ?
#
loop_
_entity_poly.entity_id
_entity_poly.type
_entity_poly.pdbx_seq_one_letter_code
_entity_poly.pdbx_strand_id
1 'polypeptide(L)'
;MFANARCIGEKNINGEDCFILKLCADPRTLKARSEGPAEIIRHVLFGYFSQKTGLLVQMEDSHLTRVQSTGGDTVYWETTINTFLEDYHPVEGIMIAHSGHTVVTLFRFGEVAMNHTKTKMEETWTIEEDERGESAIRLRRSAERRH
;
A
#
# COMPACT_ATOMS: atom_id res chain seq x y z
N MET A 1 7.17 8.73 -8.67
CA MET A 1 7.23 7.96 -7.40
C MET A 1 8.47 7.07 -7.30
N PHE A 2 8.75 6.20 -8.29
CA PHE A 2 9.85 5.22 -8.22
C PHE A 2 11.22 5.70 -8.75
N ALA A 3 11.44 7.00 -8.93
CA ALA A 3 12.68 7.52 -9.53
C ALA A 3 13.95 7.17 -8.73
N ASN A 4 13.84 7.07 -7.40
CA ASN A 4 14.94 6.68 -6.51
C ASN A 4 14.81 5.24 -6.00
N ALA A 5 13.98 4.42 -6.65
CA ALA A 5 13.79 3.03 -6.27
C ALA A 5 14.95 2.15 -6.75
N ARG A 6 15.19 1.05 -6.03
CA ARG A 6 16.13 0.02 -6.46
C ARG A 6 15.36 -1.15 -7.05
N CYS A 7 15.81 -1.64 -8.21
CA CYS A 7 15.40 -2.96 -8.66
C CYS A 7 15.98 -4.02 -7.71
N ILE A 8 15.14 -4.93 -7.20
CA ILE A 8 15.54 -5.95 -6.23
C ILE A 8 15.32 -7.39 -6.71
N GLY A 9 14.80 -7.58 -7.92
CA GLY A 9 14.58 -8.89 -8.51
C GLY A 9 13.29 -8.93 -9.34
N GLU A 10 12.86 -10.16 -9.59
CA GLU A 10 11.71 -10.48 -10.44
C GLU A 10 10.80 -11.48 -9.72
N LYS A 11 9.50 -11.45 -10.04
CA LYS A 11 8.50 -12.35 -9.47
C LYS A 11 7.29 -12.43 -10.39
N ASN A 12 6.71 -13.62 -10.52
CA ASN A 12 5.44 -13.80 -11.19
C ASN A 12 4.30 -13.38 -10.25
N ILE A 13 3.47 -12.45 -10.69
CA ILE A 13 2.30 -11.93 -9.97
C ILE A 13 1.06 -12.25 -10.78
N ASN A 14 0.20 -13.13 -10.28
CA ASN A 14 -1.06 -13.52 -10.94
C ASN A 14 -0.90 -13.94 -12.42
N GLY A 15 0.21 -14.61 -12.75
CA GLY A 15 0.51 -15.04 -14.12
C GLY A 15 1.32 -14.04 -14.94
N GLU A 16 1.56 -12.82 -14.46
CA GLU A 16 2.37 -11.80 -15.12
C GLU A 16 3.79 -11.76 -14.54
N ASP A 17 4.80 -11.91 -15.40
CA ASP A 17 6.19 -11.78 -14.99
C ASP A 17 6.54 -10.31 -14.74
N CYS A 18 6.91 -10.00 -13.49
CA CYS A 18 7.16 -8.63 -13.05
C CYS A 18 8.62 -8.43 -12.59
N PHE A 19 9.15 -7.23 -12.79
CA PHE A 19 10.32 -6.76 -12.05
C PHE A 19 9.87 -5.93 -10.84
N ILE A 20 10.65 -5.96 -9.77
CA ILE A 20 10.29 -5.37 -8.48
C ILE A 20 11.15 -4.14 -8.20
N LEU A 21 10.49 -3.00 -8.06
CA LEU A 21 11.12 -1.76 -7.59
C LEU A 21 10.81 -1.53 -6.11
N LYS A 22 11.84 -1.43 -5.28
CA LYS A 22 11.74 -1.12 -3.85
C LYS A 22 12.12 0.32 -3.58
N LEU A 23 11.28 1.03 -2.82
CA LEU A 23 11.54 2.36 -2.29
C LEU A 23 11.44 2.32 -0.76
N CYS A 24 12.43 2.91 -0.08
CA CYS A 24 12.38 3.11 1.36
C CYS A 24 12.35 4.61 1.64
N ALA A 25 11.48 5.05 2.55
CA ALA A 25 11.56 6.41 3.06
C ALA A 25 12.88 6.60 3.84
N ASP A 26 13.55 7.73 3.62
CA ASP A 26 14.76 8.05 4.34
C ASP A 26 14.45 8.50 5.79
N PRO A 27 15.43 8.41 6.71
CA PRO A 27 15.21 8.77 8.12
C PRO A 27 14.70 10.20 8.36
N ARG A 28 15.05 11.17 7.50
CA ARG A 28 14.57 12.55 7.64
C ARG A 28 13.09 12.64 7.31
N THR A 29 12.68 11.99 6.22
CA THR A 29 11.26 11.87 5.84
C THR A 29 10.44 11.16 6.91
N LEU A 30 10.97 10.06 7.47
CA LEU A 30 10.32 9.34 8.57
C LEU A 30 10.15 10.23 9.80
N LYS A 31 11.22 10.90 10.24
CA LYS A 31 11.18 11.80 11.40
C LYS A 31 10.24 12.98 11.21
N ALA A 32 10.19 13.56 10.01
CA ALA A 32 9.31 14.69 9.70
C ALA A 32 7.81 14.31 9.71
N ARG A 33 7.49 13.02 9.53
CA ARG A 33 6.13 12.47 9.56
C ARG A 33 5.75 11.86 10.92
N SER A 34 6.70 11.69 11.83
CA SER A 34 6.45 11.28 13.21
C SER A 34 5.84 12.44 14.00
N GLU A 35 4.87 12.14 14.87
CA GLU A 35 4.13 13.15 15.63
C GLU A 35 3.86 12.68 17.06
N GLY A 36 4.20 13.53 18.04
CA GLY A 36 3.99 13.25 19.46
C GLY A 36 4.59 11.90 19.90
N PRO A 37 3.80 11.00 20.53
CA PRO A 37 4.29 9.69 20.98
C PRO A 37 4.42 8.66 19.84
N ALA A 38 4.02 8.99 18.61
CA ALA A 38 4.01 8.09 17.47
C ALA A 38 5.20 8.36 16.54
N GLU A 39 6.09 7.36 16.43
CA GLU A 39 7.26 7.40 15.59
C GLU A 39 7.12 6.41 14.42
N ILE A 40 7.23 6.90 13.19
CA ILE A 40 7.31 6.04 12.02
C ILE A 40 8.75 5.49 11.92
N ILE A 41 8.93 4.21 12.22
CA ILE A 41 10.24 3.57 12.25
C ILE A 41 10.61 2.91 10.92
N ARG A 42 9.62 2.61 10.08
CA ARG A 42 9.85 2.06 8.73
C ARG A 42 8.68 2.41 7.81
N HIS A 43 9.01 2.85 6.60
CA HIS A 43 8.07 2.94 5.49
C HIS A 43 8.77 2.40 4.24
N VAL A 44 8.23 1.31 3.69
CA VAL A 44 8.77 0.63 2.51
C VAL A 44 7.65 0.39 1.53
N LEU A 45 7.90 0.74 0.27
CA LEU A 45 7.02 0.53 -0.86
C LEU A 45 7.67 -0.43 -1.86
N PHE A 46 6.90 -1.36 -2.39
CA PHE A 46 7.27 -2.21 -3.52
C PHE A 46 6.28 -1.98 -4.66
N GLY A 47 6.80 -1.77 -5.86
CA GLY A 47 6.03 -1.77 -7.10
C GLY A 47 6.43 -2.97 -7.94
N TYR A 48 5.43 -3.72 -8.40
CA TYR A 48 5.58 -4.87 -9.28
C TYR A 48 5.13 -4.46 -10.67
N PHE A 49 6.08 -4.34 -11.59
CA PHE A 49 5.83 -3.85 -12.94
C PHE A 49 5.96 -4.98 -13.94
N SER A 50 4.97 -5.15 -14.82
CA SER A 50 5.00 -6.13 -15.91
C SER A 50 6.26 -5.93 -16.74
N GLN A 51 7.03 -6.99 -16.95
CA GLN A 51 8.20 -6.95 -17.82
C GLN A 51 7.81 -6.72 -19.28
N LYS A 52 6.61 -7.13 -19.67
CA LYS A 52 6.10 -7.02 -21.04
C LYS A 52 5.60 -5.61 -21.37
N THR A 53 4.87 -4.98 -20.46
CA THR A 53 4.18 -3.70 -20.72
C THR A 53 4.77 -2.52 -19.96
N GLY A 54 5.55 -2.76 -18.91
CA GLY A 54 6.04 -1.74 -17.99
C GLY A 54 4.96 -1.16 -17.08
N LEU A 55 3.72 -1.67 -17.12
CA LEU A 55 2.61 -1.19 -16.28
C LEU A 55 2.69 -1.79 -14.87
N LEU A 56 2.22 -1.03 -13.88
CA LEU A 56 2.17 -1.45 -12.49
C LEU A 56 1.04 -2.47 -12.29
N VAL A 57 1.37 -3.69 -11.88
CA VAL A 57 0.41 -4.78 -11.65
C VAL A 57 -0.02 -4.80 -10.19
N GLN A 58 0.93 -4.61 -9.28
CA GLN A 58 0.70 -4.62 -7.84
C GLN A 58 1.57 -3.57 -7.15
N MET A 59 1.05 -2.98 -6.09
CA MET A 59 1.77 -2.13 -5.17
C MET A 59 1.62 -2.64 -3.74
N GLU A 60 2.71 -2.76 -3.01
CA GLU A 60 2.72 -3.12 -1.60
C GLU A 60 3.35 -1.98 -0.80
N ASP A 61 2.59 -1.39 0.12
CA ASP A 61 3.05 -0.34 1.03
C ASP A 61 3.00 -0.85 2.47
N SER A 62 4.13 -0.83 3.18
CA SER A 62 4.24 -1.20 4.58
C SER A 62 4.73 -0.02 5.43
N HIS A 63 3.93 0.36 6.41
CA HIS A 63 4.24 1.37 7.42
C HIS A 63 4.30 0.72 8.81
N LEU A 64 5.43 0.87 9.50
CA LEU A 64 5.58 0.45 10.89
C LEU A 64 5.74 1.68 11.78
N THR A 65 4.80 1.84 12.70
CA THR A 65 4.77 2.92 13.69
C THR A 65 4.97 2.34 15.07
N ARG A 66 5.89 2.94 15.83
CA ARG A 66 6.06 2.70 17.25
C ARG A 66 5.33 3.81 18.02
N VAL A 67 4.49 3.43 18.97
CA VAL A 67 3.83 4.37 19.88
C VAL A 67 4.32 4.08 21.29
N GLN A 68 4.87 5.10 21.95
CA GLN A 68 5.37 5.00 23.32
C GLN A 68 4.72 6.08 24.19
N SER A 69 4.01 5.65 25.23
CA SER A 69 3.45 6.56 26.23
C SER A 69 4.46 6.80 27.35
N THR A 70 4.47 8.01 27.93
CA THR A 70 5.34 8.36 29.05
C THR A 70 5.05 7.46 30.25
N GLY A 71 5.97 6.55 30.59
CA GLY A 71 5.81 5.61 31.70
C GLY A 71 4.92 4.39 31.41
N GLY A 72 4.60 4.10 30.14
CA GLY A 72 3.79 2.94 29.72
C GLY A 72 4.49 2.04 28.70
N ASP A 73 3.81 0.96 28.32
CA ASP A 73 4.32 -0.05 27.39
C ASP A 73 4.50 0.49 25.97
N THR A 74 5.43 -0.11 25.23
CA THR A 74 5.64 0.18 23.81
C THR A 74 4.69 -0.65 22.96
N VAL A 75 3.98 0.01 22.05
CA VAL A 75 3.05 -0.62 21.10
C VAL A 75 3.51 -0.36 19.67
N TYR A 76 3.41 -1.38 18.83
CA TYR A 76 3.71 -1.31 17.41
C TYR A 76 2.43 -1.46 16.60
N TRP A 77 2.36 -0.67 15.52
CA TRP A 77 1.32 -0.74 14.51
C TRP A 77 1.98 -0.94 13.16
N GLU A 78 1.68 -2.05 12.50
CA GLU A 78 2.04 -2.28 11.11
C GLU A 78 0.79 -2.15 10.23
N THR A 79 0.83 -1.23 9.29
CA THR A 79 -0.17 -1.10 8.23
C THR A 79 0.46 -1.61 6.93
N THR A 80 -0.12 -2.66 6.36
CA THR A 80 0.24 -3.15 5.03
C THR A 80 -0.91 -2.92 4.07
N ILE A 81 -0.66 -2.22 2.97
CA ILE A 81 -1.62 -1.92 1.91
C ILE A 81 -1.15 -2.64 0.66
N ASN A 82 -1.96 -3.56 0.13
CA ASN A 82 -1.68 -4.26 -1.10
C ASN A 82 -2.74 -3.86 -2.13
N THR A 83 -2.33 -3.15 -3.18
CA THR A 83 -3.21 -2.71 -4.26
C THR A 83 -2.86 -3.45 -5.55
N PHE A 84 -3.86 -4.03 -6.18
CA PHE A 84 -3.80 -4.65 -7.50
C PHE A 84 -4.47 -3.71 -8.50
N LEU A 85 -3.82 -3.47 -9.63
CA LEU A 85 -4.29 -2.55 -10.66
C LEU A 85 -4.66 -3.34 -11.91
N GLU A 86 -5.84 -3.06 -12.44
CA GLU A 86 -6.44 -3.79 -13.54
C GLU A 86 -7.09 -2.81 -14.53
N ASP A 87 -7.56 -3.36 -15.66
CA ASP A 87 -8.35 -2.62 -16.64
C ASP A 87 -7.67 -1.35 -17.18
N TYR A 88 -6.43 -1.51 -17.64
CA TYR A 88 -5.65 -0.41 -18.19
C TYR A 88 -6.18 0.05 -19.55
N HIS A 89 -6.56 1.33 -19.65
CA HIS A 89 -7.04 1.97 -20.86
C HIS A 89 -6.13 3.14 -21.28
N PRO A 90 -5.97 3.40 -22.59
CA PRO A 90 -5.29 4.58 -23.06
C PRO A 90 -6.18 5.82 -22.90
N VAL A 91 -5.76 6.76 -22.05
CA VAL A 91 -6.35 8.08 -21.89
C VAL A 91 -5.32 9.10 -22.34
N GLU A 92 -5.60 9.82 -23.43
CA GLU A 92 -4.67 10.78 -24.05
C GLU A 92 -3.28 10.19 -24.34
N GLY A 93 -3.22 8.90 -24.70
CA GLY A 93 -1.98 8.19 -25.02
C GLY A 93 -1.20 7.68 -23.80
N ILE A 94 -1.73 7.85 -22.59
CA ILE A 94 -1.18 7.30 -21.34
C ILE A 94 -2.05 6.14 -20.88
N MET A 95 -1.45 5.02 -20.52
CA MET A 95 -2.18 3.89 -19.96
C MET A 95 -2.55 4.18 -18.49
N ILE A 96 -3.84 4.19 -18.18
CA ILE A 96 -4.39 4.43 -16.84
C ILE A 96 -5.19 3.20 -16.40
N ALA A 97 -5.00 2.74 -15.18
CA ALA A 97 -5.81 1.66 -14.60
C ALA A 97 -7.21 2.19 -14.26
N HIS A 98 -8.24 1.60 -14.85
CA HIS A 98 -9.64 1.97 -14.58
C HIS A 98 -10.27 1.11 -13.50
N SER A 99 -9.57 0.12 -12.96
CA SER A 99 -10.05 -0.60 -11.79
C SER A 99 -8.92 -1.16 -10.93
N GLY A 100 -9.29 -1.56 -9.72
CA GLY A 100 -8.38 -2.29 -8.87
C GLY A 100 -9.00 -2.74 -7.56
N HIS A 101 -8.20 -3.48 -6.82
CA HIS A 101 -8.56 -4.02 -5.53
C HIS A 101 -7.45 -3.75 -4.52
N THR A 102 -7.81 -3.21 -3.37
CA THR A 102 -6.89 -2.84 -2.29
C THR A 102 -7.25 -3.61 -1.04
N VAL A 103 -6.26 -4.29 -0.46
CA VAL A 103 -6.35 -4.97 0.83
C VAL A 103 -5.46 -4.24 1.84
N VAL A 104 -6.08 -3.66 2.87
CA VAL A 104 -5.39 -3.01 3.98
C VAL A 104 -5.42 -3.95 5.18
N THR A 105 -4.26 -4.23 5.75
CA THR A 105 -4.12 -4.96 7.02
C THR A 105 -3.48 -4.05 8.04
N LEU A 106 -4.17 -3.82 9.15
CA LEU A 106 -3.66 -3.14 10.33
C LEU A 106 -3.40 -4.17 11.41
N PHE A 107 -2.14 -4.29 11.83
CA PHE A 107 -1.70 -5.23 12.83
C PHE A 107 -1.06 -4.51 14.03
N ARG A 108 -1.61 -4.74 15.22
CA ARG A 108 -1.10 -4.20 16.48
C ARG A 108 -0.38 -5.29 17.26
N PHE A 109 0.84 -5.01 17.74
CA PHE A 109 1.63 -5.94 18.58
C PHE A 109 2.53 -5.20 19.58
N GLY A 110 3.08 -5.87 20.60
CA GLY A 110 3.88 -5.24 21.67
C GLY A 110 4.15 -6.16 22.87
N GLU A 111 4.82 -5.63 23.91
CA GLU A 111 5.35 -6.41 25.06
C GLU A 111 4.29 -7.20 25.84
N VAL A 112 3.04 -6.72 25.89
CA VAL A 112 1.95 -7.49 26.49
C VAL A 112 1.37 -8.45 25.45
N ALA A 113 1.86 -9.69 25.47
CA ALA A 113 1.55 -10.78 24.53
C ALA A 113 0.06 -11.17 24.38
N MET A 114 -0.87 -10.50 25.06
CA MET A 114 -2.30 -10.86 25.10
C MET A 114 -3.24 -9.97 24.28
N ASN A 115 -2.77 -8.92 23.59
CA ASN A 115 -3.65 -8.04 22.80
C ASN A 115 -3.10 -7.74 21.41
N HIS A 116 -2.74 -8.79 20.66
CA HIS A 116 -2.60 -8.64 19.22
C HIS A 116 -3.98 -8.36 18.63
N THR A 117 -4.06 -7.41 17.71
CA THR A 117 -5.31 -7.15 17.00
C THR A 117 -4.99 -7.03 15.54
N LYS A 118 -5.73 -7.76 14.70
CA LYS A 118 -5.59 -7.70 13.26
C LYS A 118 -6.91 -7.25 12.66
N THR A 119 -6.91 -6.08 12.04
CA THR A 119 -8.05 -5.61 11.26
C THR A 119 -7.68 -5.68 9.78
N LYS A 120 -8.55 -6.28 8.97
CA LYS A 120 -8.41 -6.33 7.52
C LYS A 120 -9.55 -5.52 6.90
N MET A 121 -9.22 -4.68 5.93
CA MET A 121 -10.19 -3.93 5.15
C MET A 121 -9.91 -4.21 3.67
N GLU A 122 -10.97 -4.32 2.89
CA GLU A 122 -10.88 -4.50 1.45
C GLU A 122 -11.67 -3.40 0.76
N GLU A 123 -11.10 -2.89 -0.33
CA GLU A 123 -11.73 -1.89 -1.19
C GLU A 123 -11.57 -2.35 -2.65
N THR A 124 -12.66 -2.36 -3.39
CA THR A 124 -12.62 -2.45 -4.86
C THR A 124 -13.03 -1.10 -5.41
N TRP A 125 -12.28 -0.62 -6.40
CA TRP A 125 -12.51 0.67 -7.02
C TRP A 125 -12.59 0.53 -8.54
N THR A 126 -13.42 1.37 -9.16
CA THR A 126 -13.54 1.49 -10.60
C THR A 126 -13.59 2.97 -10.98
N ILE A 127 -13.05 3.30 -12.15
CA ILE A 127 -13.13 4.61 -12.79
C ILE A 127 -14.08 4.43 -13.96
N GLU A 128 -15.21 5.12 -13.90
CA GLU A 128 -16.20 5.14 -14.96
C GLU A 128 -16.13 6.49 -15.67
N GLU A 129 -16.12 6.49 -16.99
CA GLU A 129 -16.32 7.69 -17.79
C GLU A 129 -17.80 7.77 -18.19
N ASP A 130 -18.43 8.91 -17.95
CA ASP A 130 -19.79 9.16 -18.40
C ASP A 130 -19.84 9.58 -19.88
N GLU A 131 -21.04 9.65 -20.46
CA GLU A 131 -21.25 10.03 -21.86
C GLU A 131 -20.81 11.48 -22.19
N ARG A 132 -20.53 12.30 -21.17
CA ARG A 132 -20.04 13.67 -21.29
C ARG A 132 -18.51 13.77 -21.12
N GLY A 133 -17.84 12.64 -20.90
CA GLY A 133 -16.39 12.58 -20.65
C GLY A 133 -16.00 12.97 -19.22
N GLU A 134 -16.95 13.00 -18.28
CA GLU A 134 -16.63 13.19 -16.86
C GLU A 134 -16.28 11.85 -16.22
N SER A 135 -15.11 11.75 -15.60
CA SER A 135 -14.70 10.55 -14.87
C SER A 135 -15.21 10.58 -13.43
N ALA A 136 -15.82 9.48 -12.98
CA ALA A 136 -16.23 9.27 -11.60
C ALA A 136 -15.54 8.03 -11.01
N ILE A 137 -15.04 8.16 -9.78
CA ILE A 137 -14.46 7.02 -9.04
C ILE A 137 -15.56 6.40 -8.17
N ARG A 138 -15.85 5.12 -8.39
CA ARG A 138 -16.73 4.34 -7.51
C ARG A 138 -15.90 3.47 -6.58
N LEU A 139 -16.29 3.45 -5.31
CA LEU A 139 -15.60 2.70 -4.25
C LEU A 139 -16.59 1.76 -3.56
N ARG A 140 -16.20 0.50 -3.40
CA ARG A 140 -16.91 -0.48 -2.58
C ARG A 140 -15.98 -1.00 -1.49
N ARG A 141 -16.39 -0.89 -0.22
CA ARG A 141 -15.56 -1.24 0.94
C ARG A 141 -16.18 -2.35 1.79
N SER A 142 -15.35 -3.20 2.38
CA SER A 142 -15.70 -4.15 3.44
C SER A 142 -14.62 -4.14 4.53
N ALA A 143 -14.98 -4.50 5.76
CA ALA A 143 -14.03 -4.54 6.88
C ALA A 143 -14.33 -5.73 7.81
N GLU A 144 -13.28 -6.43 8.22
CA GLU A 144 -13.31 -7.53 9.18
C GLU A 144 -12.28 -7.29 10.29
N ARG A 145 -12.67 -7.51 11.54
CA ARG A 145 -11.77 -7.40 12.70
C ARG A 145 -11.62 -8.77 13.37
N ARG A 146 -10.39 -9.23 13.57
CA ARG A 146 -10.05 -10.45 14.33
C ARG A 146 -9.28 -10.06 15.60
N HIS A 147 -9.64 -10.71 16.70
CA HIS A 147 -9.03 -10.55 18.02
C HIS A 147 -8.09 -11.73 18.26
#